data_AF-A0A3P5X418-F1
#
_entry.id   AF-A0A3P5X418-F1
#
_cell.length_a   1.000
_cell.length_b   1.000
_cell.length_c   1.000
_cell.angle_alpha   90.00
_cell.angle_beta   90.00
_cell.angle_gamma   90.00
#
_symmetry.space_group_name_H-M   'P 1'
#
loop_
_entity.id
_entity.type
_entity.pdbx_description
1 polymer ?
#
loop_
_entity_poly.entity_id
_entity_poly.type
_entity_poly.pdbx_seq_one_letter_code
_entity_poly.pdbx_strand_id
1 'polypeptide(L)'
;MLTSGKTGKGGFFTFNGVWTDLENKGIVRLTRYTDKAKENASRIKTAQLSDDEILVIRETWTPDACVSTYAMKISSTGKPVGEPVEPGAAARLSRQGDPLVIGNRVFFIAGDKVSKELVVTAYQP
;
A
#
# COMPACT_ATOMS: atom_id res chain seq x y z
N MET A 1 -12.85 -16.73 2.63
CA MET A 1 -11.85 -17.48 3.44
C MET A 1 -10.87 -16.46 4.01
N LEU A 2 -10.49 -16.56 5.29
CA LEU A 2 -9.49 -15.67 5.89
C LEU A 2 -8.08 -16.14 5.53
N THR A 3 -7.11 -15.23 5.44
CA THR A 3 -5.71 -15.62 5.26
C THR A 3 -5.21 -16.39 6.49
N SER A 4 -4.15 -17.19 6.35
CA SER A 4 -3.50 -17.91 7.46
C SER A 4 -2.62 -17.01 8.34
N GLY A 5 -2.84 -15.69 8.31
CA GLY A 5 -2.07 -14.69 9.04
C GLY A 5 -2.33 -14.69 10.54
N LYS A 6 -1.65 -13.79 11.25
CA LYS A 6 -1.74 -13.66 12.71
C LYS A 6 -3.11 -13.18 13.16
N THR A 7 -3.43 -13.43 14.42
CA THR A 7 -4.53 -12.79 15.13
C THR A 7 -4.02 -11.59 15.92
N GLY A 8 -4.66 -10.44 15.75
CA GLY A 8 -4.53 -9.28 16.62
C GLY A 8 -5.74 -9.15 17.54
N LYS A 9 -5.52 -8.88 18.82
CA LYS A 9 -6.58 -8.60 19.80
C LYS A 9 -6.45 -7.16 20.27
N GLY A 10 -7.58 -6.53 20.53
CA GLY A 10 -7.69 -5.18 21.05
C GLY A 10 -9.14 -4.92 21.43
N GLY A 11 -9.59 -3.68 21.27
CA GLY A 11 -10.97 -3.31 21.53
C GLY A 11 -11.19 -1.83 21.32
N PHE A 12 -12.40 -1.38 21.56
CA PHE A 12 -12.79 0.02 21.51
C PHE A 12 -13.79 0.32 22.62
N PHE A 13 -13.85 1.59 23.04
CA PHE A 13 -14.93 2.04 23.90
C PHE A 13 -16.17 2.32 23.06
N THR A 14 -17.29 1.74 23.45
CA THR A 14 -18.61 2.07 22.90
C THR A 14 -19.01 3.50 23.24
N PHE A 15 -20.07 4.01 22.61
CA PHE A 15 -20.60 5.35 22.90
C PHE A 15 -20.99 5.56 24.38
N ASN A 16 -21.28 4.48 25.11
CA ASN A 16 -21.61 4.53 26.55
C ASN A 16 -20.36 4.39 27.44
N GLY A 17 -19.15 4.45 26.87
CA GLY A 17 -17.90 4.32 27.60
C GLY A 17 -17.54 2.89 28.02
N VAL A 18 -18.27 1.88 27.55
CA VAL A 18 -17.98 0.47 27.86
C VAL A 18 -16.96 -0.08 26.88
N TRP A 19 -15.88 -0.68 27.39
CA TRP A 19 -14.89 -1.37 26.57
C TRP A 19 -15.50 -2.63 25.91
N THR A 20 -15.27 -2.80 24.62
CA THR A 20 -15.66 -3.99 23.85
C THR A 20 -14.43 -4.58 23.17
N ASP A 21 -14.18 -5.87 23.39
CA ASP A 21 -13.07 -6.58 22.76
C ASP A 21 -13.28 -6.76 21.26
N LEU A 22 -12.20 -6.62 20.50
CA LEU A 22 -12.15 -6.82 19.06
C LEU A 22 -11.00 -7.75 18.69
N GLU A 23 -11.28 -8.70 17.80
CA GLU A 23 -10.28 -9.64 17.28
C GLU A 23 -10.18 -9.52 15.75
N ASN A 24 -8.98 -9.21 15.26
CA ASN A 24 -8.63 -9.16 13.84
C ASN A 24 -7.88 -10.44 13.47
N LYS A 25 -8.45 -11.28 12.61
CA LYS A 25 -7.87 -12.57 12.20
C LYS A 25 -7.29 -12.48 10.78
N GLY A 26 -6.29 -13.30 10.48
CA GLY A 26 -5.71 -13.37 9.13
C GLY A 26 -4.87 -12.14 8.76
N ILE A 27 -4.13 -11.59 9.72
CA ILE A 27 -3.25 -10.43 9.48
C ILE A 27 -1.94 -10.90 8.87
N VAL A 28 -1.66 -10.50 7.63
CA VAL A 28 -0.33 -10.63 7.01
C VAL A 28 0.40 -9.30 7.08
N ARG A 29 1.60 -9.29 7.67
CA ARG A 29 2.45 -8.09 7.74
C ARG A 29 3.35 -8.03 6.51
N LEU A 30 3.18 -6.98 5.70
CA LEU A 30 3.98 -6.72 4.50
C LEU A 30 5.23 -5.87 4.76
N THR A 31 5.34 -5.29 5.97
CA THR A 31 6.47 -4.45 6.40
C THR A 31 6.91 -4.85 7.81
N ARG A 32 8.13 -4.44 8.18
CA ARG A 32 8.73 -4.67 9.50
C ARG A 32 9.23 -3.36 10.15
N TYR A 33 8.50 -2.27 9.94
CA TYR A 33 8.85 -0.98 10.56
C TYR A 33 8.70 -1.07 12.08
N THR A 34 9.74 -0.65 12.80
CA THR A 34 9.80 -0.70 14.27
C THR A 34 9.74 0.69 14.91
N ASP A 35 10.06 1.74 14.15
CA ASP A 35 10.13 3.11 14.64
C ASP A 35 9.33 4.04 13.71
N LYS A 36 8.20 4.55 14.20
CA LYS A 36 7.32 5.44 13.43
C LYS A 36 7.94 6.80 13.14
N ALA A 37 8.96 7.22 13.90
CA ALA A 37 9.68 8.45 13.63
C ALA A 37 10.63 8.30 12.44
N LYS A 38 10.93 7.06 12.03
CA LYS A 38 11.80 6.76 10.88
C LYS A 38 11.00 6.30 9.68
N GLU A 39 10.02 5.43 9.88
CA GLU A 39 9.37 4.74 8.76
C GLU A 39 7.88 4.49 9.01
N ASN A 40 7.06 4.86 8.04
CA ASN A 40 5.67 4.43 7.94
C ASN A 40 5.30 4.18 6.47
N ALA A 41 4.35 3.29 6.24
CA ALA A 41 3.73 3.11 4.93
C ALA A 41 2.61 4.15 4.77
N SER A 42 2.68 4.93 3.69
CA SER A 42 1.70 5.96 3.35
C SER A 42 1.37 5.89 1.85
N ARG A 43 0.24 6.52 1.48
CA ARG A 43 -0.29 6.56 0.10
C ARG A 43 -0.36 5.18 -0.56
N ILE A 44 -0.88 4.20 0.16
CA ILE A 44 -0.99 2.82 -0.32
C ILE A 44 -1.99 2.77 -1.49
N LYS A 45 -1.61 2.09 -2.56
CA LYS A 45 -2.40 1.86 -3.76
C LYS A 45 -2.35 0.38 -4.12
N THR A 46 -3.42 -0.12 -4.70
CA THR A 46 -3.53 -1.52 -5.13
C THR A 46 -4.01 -1.60 -6.57
N ALA A 47 -3.48 -2.54 -7.33
CA ALA A 47 -3.92 -2.84 -8.68
C ALA A 47 -4.04 -4.37 -8.85
N GLN A 48 -5.19 -4.85 -9.34
CA GLN A 48 -5.33 -6.26 -9.70
C GLN A 48 -4.56 -6.52 -11.00
N LEU A 49 -3.64 -7.48 -11.00
CA LEU A 49 -2.86 -7.86 -12.19
C LEU A 49 -3.43 -9.10 -12.87
N SER A 50 -3.91 -10.07 -12.09
CA SER A 50 -4.61 -11.28 -12.52
C SER A 50 -5.51 -11.78 -11.38
N ASP A 51 -6.30 -12.84 -11.55
CA ASP A 51 -7.19 -13.36 -10.50
C ASP A 51 -6.46 -13.66 -9.17
N ASP A 52 -5.19 -14.05 -9.23
CA ASP A 52 -4.40 -14.44 -8.08
C ASP A 52 -3.27 -13.47 -7.70
N GLU A 53 -3.10 -12.38 -8.44
CA GLU A 53 -1.99 -11.44 -8.24
C GLU A 53 -2.47 -10.00 -8.11
N ILE A 54 -2.09 -9.38 -7.00
CA ILE A 54 -2.39 -7.99 -6.67
C ILE A 54 -1.07 -7.25 -6.49
N LEU A 55 -0.90 -6.15 -7.23
CA LEU A 55 0.17 -5.21 -6.99
C LEU A 55 -0.20 -4.28 -5.84
N VAL A 56 0.68 -4.16 -4.86
CA VAL A 56 0.62 -3.16 -3.80
C VAL A 56 1.76 -2.17 -4.02
N ILE A 57 1.43 -0.90 -4.15
CA ILE A 57 2.41 0.18 -4.22
C ILE A 57 2.20 1.09 -3.02
N ARG A 58 3.29 1.49 -2.35
CA ARG A 58 3.26 2.39 -1.21
C ARG A 58 4.43 3.34 -1.26
N GLU A 59 4.30 4.47 -0.58
CA GLU A 59 5.44 5.29 -0.24
C GLU A 59 5.89 4.99 1.20
N THR A 60 7.20 4.97 1.42
CA THR A 60 7.79 4.98 2.76
C THR A 60 8.02 6.44 3.17
N TRP A 61 7.56 6.81 4.35
CA TRP A 61 7.64 8.17 4.86
C TRP A 61 8.31 8.21 6.23
N THR A 62 9.08 9.28 6.47
CA THR A 62 9.30 9.81 7.82
C THR A 62 8.11 10.72 8.19
N PRO A 63 8.03 11.26 9.42
CA PRO A 63 7.04 12.28 9.75
C PRO A 63 7.04 13.49 8.81
N ASP A 64 8.21 13.85 8.27
CA ASP A 64 8.42 15.10 7.56
C ASP A 64 8.56 14.94 6.04
N ALA A 65 8.98 13.76 5.57
CA ALA A 65 9.35 13.58 4.16
C ALA A 65 9.07 12.16 3.63
N CYS A 66 8.88 12.09 2.31
CA CYS A 66 8.86 10.82 1.59
C CYS A 66 10.30 10.35 1.38
N VAL A 67 10.57 9.09 1.71
CA VAL A 67 11.88 8.45 1.57
C VAL A 67 11.97 7.72 0.23
N SER A 68 11.01 6.84 -0.06
CA SER A 68 11.03 5.99 -1.25
C SER A 68 9.63 5.51 -1.64
N THR A 69 9.49 5.01 -2.87
CA THR A 69 8.29 4.30 -3.32
C THR A 69 8.64 2.83 -3.49
N TYR A 70 7.81 1.93 -2.98
CA TYR A 70 7.94 0.48 -3.12
C TYR A 70 6.73 -0.11 -3.83
N ALA A 71 6.99 -1.08 -4.70
CA ALA A 71 6.01 -1.95 -5.30
C ALA A 71 6.25 -3.40 -4.85
N MET A 72 5.20 -4.15 -4.55
CA MET A 72 5.24 -5.55 -4.14
C MET A 72 4.04 -6.27 -4.73
N LYS A 73 4.24 -7.49 -5.23
CA LYS A 73 3.14 -8.36 -5.61
C LYS A 73 2.71 -9.18 -4.39
N ILE A 74 1.41 -9.33 -4.22
CA ILE A 74 0.81 -10.22 -3.22
C ILE A 74 -0.17 -11.16 -3.92
N SER A 75 -0.34 -12.35 -3.36
CA SER A 75 -1.34 -13.29 -3.83
C SER A 75 -2.76 -12.83 -3.44
N SER A 76 -3.79 -13.46 -4.03
CA SER A 76 -5.19 -13.37 -3.57
C SER A 76 -5.39 -13.72 -2.09
N THR A 77 -4.43 -14.43 -1.48
CA THR A 77 -4.40 -14.76 -0.04
C THR A 77 -3.53 -13.81 0.80
N GLY A 78 -3.06 -12.72 0.20
CA GLY A 78 -2.29 -11.67 0.87
C GLY A 78 -0.83 -12.00 1.15
N LYS A 79 -0.29 -13.10 0.59
CA LYS A 79 1.12 -13.48 0.77
C LYS A 79 2.00 -12.75 -0.24
N PRO A 80 3.16 -12.21 0.15
CA PRO A 80 4.11 -11.64 -0.80
C PRO A 80 4.52 -12.65 -1.88
N VAL A 81 4.54 -12.20 -3.13
CA VAL A 81 5.00 -12.94 -4.31
C VAL A 81 6.29 -12.26 -4.76
N GLY A 82 7.41 -12.72 -4.18
CA GLY A 82 8.73 -12.11 -4.39
C GLY A 82 9.05 -10.96 -3.44
N GLU A 83 10.21 -10.34 -3.67
CA GLU A 83 10.70 -9.20 -2.87
C GLU A 83 10.11 -7.86 -3.37
N PRO A 84 9.89 -6.89 -2.48
CA PRO A 84 9.51 -5.54 -2.91
C PRO A 84 10.62 -4.89 -3.73
N VAL A 85 10.21 -4.15 -4.77
CA VAL A 85 11.09 -3.42 -5.68
C VAL A 85 10.82 -1.92 -5.60
N GLU A 86 11.83 -1.11 -5.90
CA GLU A 86 11.66 0.33 -6.06
C GLU A 86 11.42 0.65 -7.54
N PRO A 87 10.21 1.06 -7.95
CA PRO A 87 9.87 1.33 -9.36
C PRO A 87 10.54 2.59 -9.93
N GLY A 88 11.53 3.16 -9.23
CA GLY A 88 12.25 4.39 -9.59
C GLY A 88 11.71 5.63 -8.87
N ALA A 89 12.62 6.57 -8.58
CA ALA A 89 12.39 7.76 -7.75
C ALA A 89 11.32 8.74 -8.27
N ALA A 90 10.80 8.55 -9.49
CA ALA A 90 9.84 9.44 -10.13
C ALA A 90 8.36 9.14 -9.80
N ALA A 91 8.04 7.98 -9.23
CA ALA A 91 6.65 7.60 -8.94
C ALA A 91 6.20 8.16 -7.57
N ARG A 92 5.98 9.47 -7.49
CA ARG A 92 5.22 10.05 -6.37
C ARG A 92 3.76 9.67 -6.55
N LEU A 93 3.19 9.03 -5.55
CA LEU A 93 1.79 8.62 -5.60
C LEU A 93 0.92 9.82 -5.29
N SER A 94 -0.04 10.10 -6.17
CA SER A 94 -1.07 11.11 -5.90
C SER A 94 -1.94 10.64 -4.74
N ARG A 95 -2.40 11.58 -3.90
CA ARG A 95 -3.18 11.23 -2.70
C ARG A 95 -4.52 10.58 -3.07
N GLN A 96 -5.15 11.05 -4.15
CA GLN A 96 -6.50 10.66 -4.54
C GLN A 96 -6.56 9.82 -5.81
N GLY A 97 -5.52 9.83 -6.64
CA GLY A 97 -5.56 9.09 -7.91
C GLY A 97 -5.31 7.61 -7.67
N ASP A 98 -6.18 6.78 -8.23
CA ASP A 98 -6.01 5.33 -8.22
C ASP A 98 -5.31 4.86 -9.50
N PRO A 99 -4.52 3.78 -9.42
CA PRO A 99 -3.86 3.23 -10.59
C PRO A 99 -4.89 2.72 -11.60
N LEU A 100 -4.64 3.01 -12.88
CA LEU A 100 -5.39 2.42 -13.99
C LEU A 100 -4.63 1.20 -14.51
N VAL A 101 -5.31 0.06 -14.65
CA VAL A 101 -4.72 -1.17 -15.21
C VAL A 101 -5.22 -1.37 -16.63
N ILE A 102 -4.30 -1.50 -17.59
CA ILE A 102 -4.62 -1.85 -18.98
C ILE A 102 -3.66 -2.94 -19.42
N GLY A 103 -4.20 -4.15 -19.68
CA GLY A 103 -3.39 -5.33 -19.94
C GLY A 103 -2.45 -5.60 -18.76
N ASN A 104 -1.16 -5.80 -19.03
CA ASN A 104 -0.15 -6.02 -17.99
C ASN A 104 0.61 -4.73 -17.59
N ARG A 105 -0.05 -3.57 -17.69
CA ARG A 105 0.54 -2.27 -17.35
C ARG A 105 -0.32 -1.53 -16.34
N VAL A 106 0.36 -0.91 -15.39
CA VAL A 106 -0.25 -0.10 -14.33
C VAL A 106 0.14 1.36 -14.55
N PHE A 107 -0.84 2.24 -14.69
CA PHE A 107 -0.65 3.65 -14.98
C PHE A 107 -1.02 4.49 -13.77
N PHE A 108 -0.12 5.40 -13.41
CA PHE A 108 -0.35 6.43 -12.40
C PHE A 108 -0.53 7.77 -13.11
N ILE A 109 -1.64 8.43 -12.81
CA ILE A 109 -1.94 9.75 -13.35
C ILE A 109 -1.88 10.75 -12.20
N ALA A 110 -1.06 11.79 -12.37
CA ALA A 110 -0.90 12.84 -11.39
C ALA A 110 -0.73 14.20 -12.08
N GLY A 111 -1.20 15.26 -11.44
CA GLY A 111 -0.86 16.63 -11.85
C GLY A 111 0.51 17.01 -11.28
N ASP A 112 1.39 17.54 -12.11
CA ASP A 112 2.62 18.17 -11.67
C ASP A 112 2.38 19.67 -11.39
N LYS A 113 2.67 20.10 -10.17
CA LYS A 113 2.40 21.49 -9.76
C LYS A 113 3.39 22.49 -10.34
N VAL A 114 4.59 22.05 -10.72
CA VAL A 114 5.66 22.90 -11.23
C VAL A 114 5.44 23.14 -12.72
N SER A 115 5.28 22.07 -13.52
CA SER A 115 5.03 22.17 -14.95
C SER A 115 3.58 22.47 -15.30
N LYS A 116 2.64 22.30 -14.36
CA LYS A 116 1.18 22.48 -14.56
C LYS A 116 0.59 21.50 -15.58
N GLU A 117 1.18 20.32 -15.69
CA GLU A 117 0.78 19.28 -16.65
C GLU A 117 0.18 18.06 -15.95
N LEU A 118 -0.54 17.25 -16.72
CA LEU A 118 -0.87 15.88 -16.32
C LEU A 118 0.29 14.96 -16.74
N VAL A 119 0.87 14.28 -15.76
CA VAL A 119 1.93 13.30 -15.95
C VAL A 119 1.34 11.90 -15.82
N VAL A 120 1.67 11.05 -16.79
CA VAL A 120 1.34 9.62 -16.78
C VAL A 120 2.63 8.83 -16.59
N THR A 121 2.69 8.06 -15.51
CA THR A 121 3.80 7.16 -15.23
C THR A 121 3.32 5.72 -15.41
N ALA A 122 3.94 4.98 -16.32
CA ALA A 122 3.66 3.57 -16.54
C ALA A 122 4.61 2.69 -15.73
N TYR A 123 4.07 1.68 -15.06
CA TYR A 123 4.79 0.62 -14.38
C TYR A 123 4.41 -0.73 -14.98
N GLN A 124 5.41 -1.56 -15.24
CA GLN A 124 5.24 -2.91 -15.74
C GLN A 124 5.72 -3.90 -14.66
N PRO A 125 4.79 -4.55 -13.92
CA PRO A 125 5.09 -5.51 -12.86
C PRO A 125 5.68 -6.84 -13.33
#